data_AF-A0A7U9ST52-F1
#
_entry.id   AF-A0A7U9ST52-F1
#
_cell.length_a   1.000
_cell.length_b   1.000
_cell.length_c   1.000
_cell.angle_alpha   90.00
_cell.angle_beta   90.00
_cell.angle_gamma   90.00
#
_symmetry.space_group_name_H-M   'P 1'
#
loop_
_entity.id
_entity.type
_entity.pdbx_description
1 polymer ?
#
loop_
_entity_poly.entity_id
_entity_poly.type
_entity_poly.pdbx_seq_one_letter_code
_entity_poly.pdbx_strand_id
1 'polypeptide(L)' 'MGAFYGSKILNGETNPKTGKVWKLEDVPSLWKPKAEKWLEDY' A
#
# COMPACT_ATOMS: atom_id res chain seq x y z
N MET A 1 0.93 10.13 -3.95
CA MET A 1 0.87 8.67 -4.15
C MET A 1 0.84 7.84 -2.86
N GLY A 2 0.92 8.40 -1.64
CA GLY A 2 0.73 7.62 -0.40
C GLY A 2 -0.66 6.98 -0.31
N ALA A 3 -1.70 7.79 -0.51
CA ALA A 3 -3.09 7.34 -0.58
C ALA A 3 -3.38 6.27 -1.65
N PHE A 4 -2.61 6.23 -2.74
CA PHE A 4 -2.80 5.23 -3.80
C PHE A 4 -2.43 3.83 -3.32
N TYR A 5 -1.29 3.66 -2.67
CA TYR A 5 -0.88 2.37 -2.12
C TYR A 5 -1.62 2.05 -0.83
N GLY A 6 -1.86 3.06 0.03
CA GLY A 6 -2.66 2.89 1.24
C GLY A 6 -4.07 2.39 0.95
N SER A 7 -4.77 2.97 -0.03
CA SER A 7 -6.11 2.53 -0.42
C SER A 7 -6.11 1.08 -0.95
N LYS A 8 -5.09 0.67 -1.71
CA LYS A 8 -4.97 -0.70 -2.20
C LYS A 8 -4.78 -1.72 -1.08
N ILE A 9 -3.96 -1.36 -0.09
CA ILE A 9 -3.73 -2.16 1.10
C ILE A 9 -5.02 -2.26 1.92
N LEU A 10 -5.68 -1.13 2.17
CA LEU A 10 -6.92 -1.04 2.95
C LEU A 10 -8.07 -1.84 2.31
N ASN A 11 -8.22 -1.72 0.99
CA ASN A 11 -9.27 -2.42 0.24
C ASN A 11 -8.96 -3.90 -0.01
N GLY A 12 -7.81 -4.39 0.46
CA GLY A 12 -7.39 -5.78 0.24
C GLY A 12 -7.20 -6.12 -1.25
N GLU A 13 -6.85 -5.14 -2.08
CA GLU A 13 -6.66 -5.36 -3.51
C GLU A 13 -5.53 -6.35 -3.77
N THR A 14 -5.67 -7.17 -4.80
CA THR A 14 -4.60 -8.11 -5.19
C THR A 14 -3.51 -7.37 -5.97
N ASN A 15 -2.27 -7.53 -5.55
CA ASN A 15 -1.11 -7.09 -6.29
C ASN A 15 -0.89 -8.02 -7.50
N PRO A 16 -1.03 -7.51 -8.75
CA PRO A 16 -0.92 -8.34 -9.94
C PRO A 16 0.49 -8.91 -10.14
N LYS A 17 1.51 -8.36 -9.46
CA LYS A 17 2.89 -8.86 -9.53
C LYS A 17 3.13 -10.10 -8.68
N THR A 18 2.46 -10.20 -7.52
CA THR A 18 2.70 -11.26 -6.54
C THR A 18 1.52 -12.24 -6.42
N GLY A 19 0.36 -11.87 -6.97
CA GLY A 19 -0.88 -12.62 -6.82
C GLY A 19 -1.44 -12.62 -5.39
N LYS A 20 -0.88 -11.79 -4.51
CA LYS A 20 -1.28 -11.66 -3.11
C LYS A 20 -1.87 -10.29 -2.85
N VAL A 21 -2.63 -10.15 -1.77
CA VAL A 21 -3.12 -8.84 -1.32
C VAL A 21 -1.96 -7.87 -1.11
N TRP A 22 -2.14 -6.61 -1.51
CA TRP A 22 -1.16 -5.54 -1.29
C TRP A 22 -0.78 -5.44 0.18
N LYS A 23 0.52 -5.44 0.46
CA LYS A 23 1.08 -5.16 1.78
C LYS A 23 2.01 -3.95 1.73
N LEU A 24 2.29 -3.38 2.89
CA LEU A 24 3.29 -2.31 3.06
C LEU A 24 4.68 -2.70 2.52
N GLU A 25 5.00 -3.99 2.51
CA GLU A 25 6.25 -4.55 1.95
C GLU A 25 6.29 -4.53 0.42
N ASP A 26 5.13 -4.60 -0.24
CA ASP A 26 5.02 -4.51 -1.70
C ASP A 26 5.12 -3.06 -2.20
N VAL A 27 4.98 -2.08 -1.31
CA VAL A 27 5.06 -0.66 -1.65
C VAL A 27 6.52 -0.28 -1.89
N PRO A 28 6.85 0.35 -3.03
CA PRO A 28 8.21 0.81 -3.29
C PRO A 28 8.70 1.71 -2.16
N SER A 29 9.97 1.57 -1.76
CA SER A 29 10.55 2.27 -0.59
C SER A 29 10.37 3.79 -0.62
N LEU A 30 10.34 4.39 -1.81
CA LEU A 30 10.08 5.83 -2.01
C LEU A 30 8.69 6.26 -1.52
N TRP A 31 7.71 5.37 -1.61
CA TRP A 31 6.31 5.63 -1.29
C TRP A 31 5.88 4.97 0.02
N LYS A 32 6.61 3.96 0.50
CA LYS A 32 6.34 3.23 1.74
C LYS A 32 6.07 4.16 2.94
N PRO A 33 6.91 5.15 3.29
CA PRO A 33 6.62 6.02 4.43
C PRO A 33 5.38 6.92 4.22
N LYS A 34 5.05 7.27 2.97
CA LYS A 34 3.84 8.04 2.67
C LYS A 34 2.58 7.17 2.70
N ALA A 35 2.69 5.89 2.38
CA ALA A 35 1.60 4.93 2.45
C ALA A 35 1.34 4.49 3.90
N GLU A 36 2.41 4.26 4.67
CA GLU A 36 2.37 3.97 6.10
C GLU A 36 1.67 5.09 6.87
N LYS A 37 2.15 6.33 6.73
CA LYS A 37 1.52 7.48 7.36
C LYS A 37 0.05 7.66 6.97
N TRP A 38 -0.31 7.41 5.71
CA TRP A 38 -1.70 7.50 5.27
C TRP A 38 -2.58 6.41 5.90
N LEU A 39 -2.03 5.20 6.12
CA LEU A 39 -2.73 4.11 6.80
C LEU A 39 -2.88 4.35 8.30
N GLU A 40 -1.93 5.05 8.94
CA GLU A 40 -2.03 5.44 10.35
C GLU A 40 -3.05 6.57 10.58
N ASP A 41 -3.20 7.47 9.60
CA ASP A 41 -4.14 8.61 9.65
C ASP A 41 -5.60 8.22 9.26
N TYR A 42 -5.86 6.97 8.83
CA TYR A 42 -7.16 6.47 8.37
C TYR A 42 -7.86 5.62 9.43
#